data_AF-A0A231R295-F1
#
_entry.id   AF-A0A231R295-F1
#
_cell.length_a   1.000
_cell.length_b   1.000
_cell.length_c   1.000
_cell.angle_alpha   90.00
_cell.angle_beta   90.00
_cell.angle_gamma   90.00
#
_symmetry.space_group_name_H-M   'P 1'
#
loop_
_entity.id
_entity.type
_entity.pdbx_description
1 polymer ?
#
loop_
_entity_poly.entity_id
_entity_poly.type
_entity_poly.pdbx_seq_one_letter_code
_entity_poly.pdbx_strand_id
1 'polypeptide(L)'
;MENGNAIRERELKVEFREMKLKVIKRNIENLRNEMILAYVKNGADMRNSRVLEISQLLDEQLNRYEKCRKRTRTASNGYTFVYRPRRATNLSVHV
;
A
#
# COMPACT_ATOMS: atom_id res chain seq x y z
N MET A 1 30.77 1.15 -28.65
CA MET A 1 30.71 1.83 -27.33
C MET A 1 29.24 1.97 -26.88
N GLU A 2 28.49 0.87 -26.78
CA GLU A 2 27.04 0.91 -26.48
C GLU A 2 26.70 0.66 -25.01
N ASN A 3 27.66 0.16 -24.22
CA ASN A 3 27.42 -0.25 -22.83
C ASN A 3 27.22 0.90 -21.84
N GLY A 4 27.76 2.10 -22.11
CA GLY A 4 27.66 3.24 -21.18
C GLY A 4 26.25 3.80 -21.03
N ASN A 5 25.45 3.79 -22.11
CA ASN A 5 24.11 4.37 -22.10
C ASN A 5 23.10 3.49 -21.34
N ALA A 6 23.22 2.16 -21.49
CA ALA A 6 22.37 1.20 -20.80
C ALA A 6 22.62 1.15 -19.28
N ILE A 7 23.86 1.40 -18.83
CA ILE A 7 24.20 1.47 -17.40
C ILE A 7 23.56 2.72 -16.78
N ARG A 8 23.72 3.88 -17.43
CA ARG A 8 23.20 5.16 -16.95
C ARG A 8 21.67 5.20 -16.88
N GLU A 9 20.99 4.59 -17.86
CA GLU A 9 19.53 4.41 -17.79
C GLU A 9 19.08 3.52 -16.62
N ARG A 10 19.85 2.48 -16.29
CA ARG A 10 19.52 1.59 -15.17
C ARG A 10 19.68 2.32 -13.83
N GLU A 11 20.76 3.09 -13.67
CA GLU A 11 21.02 3.89 -12.46
C GLU A 11 19.90 4.91 -12.22
N LEU A 12 19.50 5.67 -13.24
CA LEU A 12 18.39 6.62 -13.16
C LEU A 12 17.06 5.93 -12.81
N LYS A 13 16.81 4.74 -13.35
CA LYS A 13 15.61 3.94 -13.03
C LYS A 13 15.62 3.43 -11.58
N VAL A 14 16.80 3.13 -11.01
CA VAL A 14 16.96 2.73 -9.60
C VAL A 14 16.73 3.92 -8.68
N GLU A 15 17.39 5.05 -8.93
CA GLU A 15 17.30 6.25 -8.12
C GLU A 15 15.86 6.80 -8.05
N PHE A 16 15.20 6.89 -9.21
CA PHE A 16 13.79 7.30 -9.27
C PHE A 16 12.87 6.36 -8.47
N ARG A 17 13.15 5.04 -8.48
CA ARG A 17 12.37 4.07 -7.70
C ARG A 17 12.60 4.22 -6.20
N GLU A 18 13.83 4.44 -5.76
CA GLU A 18 14.15 4.67 -4.36
C GLU A 18 13.47 5.93 -3.83
N MET A 19 13.50 7.01 -4.61
CA MET A 19 12.78 8.24 -4.30
C MET A 19 11.27 7.99 -4.17
N LYS A 20 10.68 7.25 -5.11
CA LYS A 20 9.26 6.88 -5.06
C LYS A 20 8.91 6.04 -3.83
N LEU A 21 9.77 5.09 -3.45
CA LEU A 21 9.59 4.27 -2.24
C LEU A 21 9.67 5.11 -0.96
N LYS A 22 10.61 6.07 -0.89
CA LYS A 22 10.72 7.01 0.24
C LYS A 22 9.44 7.83 0.42
N VAL A 23 8.89 8.36 -0.68
CA VAL A 23 7.63 9.12 -0.66
C VAL A 23 6.48 8.25 -0.15
N ILE A 24 6.34 7.03 -0.67
CA ILE A 24 5.25 6.12 -0.26
C ILE A 24 5.38 5.76 1.23
N LYS A 25 6.59 5.48 1.73
CA LYS A 25 6.83 5.19 3.16
C LYS A 25 6.40 6.37 4.05
N ARG A 26 6.80 7.59 3.68
CA ARG A 26 6.41 8.80 4.42
C ARG A 26 4.89 8.98 4.45
N ASN A 27 4.22 8.73 3.33
CA ASN A 27 2.76 8.82 3.27
C ASN A 27 2.07 7.77 4.16
N ILE A 28 2.59 6.54 4.20
CA ILE A 28 2.10 5.48 5.09
C ILE A 28 2.22 5.90 6.56
N GLU A 29 3.37 6.45 6.96
CA GLU A 29 3.60 6.91 8.33
C GLU A 29 2.68 8.07 8.71
N ASN A 30 2.50 9.04 7.82
CA ASN A 30 1.57 10.16 8.03
C ASN A 30 0.13 9.67 8.21
N LEU A 31 -0.36 8.81 7.31
CA LEU A 31 -1.71 8.25 7.37
C LEU A 31 -1.92 7.41 8.63
N ARG A 32 -0.92 6.63 9.05
CA ARG A 32 -0.96 5.88 10.31
C ARG A 32 -1.13 6.82 11.50
N ASN A 33 -0.36 7.90 11.56
CA ASN A 33 -0.46 8.89 12.65
C ASN A 33 -1.83 9.59 12.64
N GLU A 34 -2.32 9.98 11.47
CA GLU A 34 -3.66 10.57 11.33
C GLU A 34 -4.76 9.61 11.78
N MET A 35 -4.65 8.31 11.44
CA MET A 35 -5.62 7.29 11.85
C MET A 35 -5.64 7.13 13.38
N ILE A 36 -4.47 7.07 14.02
CA ILE A 36 -4.36 6.98 15.48
C ILE A 36 -5.00 8.20 16.14
N LEU A 37 -4.70 9.40 15.64
CA LEU A 37 -5.27 10.64 16.17
C LEU A 37 -6.79 10.68 16.01
N ALA A 38 -7.30 10.29 14.83
CA ALA A 38 -8.73 10.21 14.58
C ALA A 38 -9.39 9.16 15.50
N TYR A 39 -8.78 8.00 15.67
CA TYR A 39 -9.29 6.93 16.54
C TYR A 39 -9.39 7.38 17.99
N VAL A 40 -8.31 7.97 18.54
CA VAL A 40 -8.30 8.45 19.93
C VAL A 40 -9.31 9.58 20.15
N LYS A 41 -9.39 10.54 19.22
CA LYS A 41 -10.35 11.66 19.31
C LYS A 41 -11.81 11.22 19.26
N ASN A 42 -12.11 10.11 18.59
CA ASN A 42 -13.45 9.57 18.48
C ASN A 42 -13.74 8.46 19.49
N GLY A 43 -13.04 8.44 20.63
CA GLY A 43 -13.33 7.51 21.72
C GLY A 43 -12.95 6.06 21.40
N ALA A 44 -11.89 5.86 20.60
CA ALA A 44 -11.44 4.54 20.18
C ALA A 44 -12.50 3.77 19.36
N ASP A 45 -13.27 4.48 18.53
CA ASP A 45 -14.25 3.88 17.61
C ASP A 45 -13.67 3.67 16.19
N MET A 46 -13.51 2.41 15.80
CA MET A 46 -13.11 2.01 14.45
C MET A 46 -14.21 2.18 13.39
N ARG A 47 -15.48 2.35 13.81
CA ARG A 47 -16.63 2.55 12.90
C ARG A 47 -16.77 4.00 12.46
N ASN A 48 -16.04 4.91 13.10
CA ASN A 48 -16.02 6.31 12.73
C ASN A 48 -15.63 6.46 11.24
N SER A 49 -16.43 7.21 10.50
CA SER A 49 -16.26 7.38 9.05
C SER A 49 -14.88 7.91 8.68
N ARG A 50 -14.30 8.81 9.48
CA ARG A 50 -12.96 9.36 9.24
C ARG A 50 -11.87 8.31 9.47
N VAL A 51 -12.01 7.47 10.48
CA VAL A 51 -11.06 6.38 10.75
C VAL A 51 -11.11 5.34 9.61
N LEU A 52 -12.30 5.05 9.08
CA LEU A 52 -12.49 4.16 7.93
C LEU A 52 -11.92 4.74 6.63
N GLU A 53 -12.10 6.03 6.39
CA GLU A 53 -11.53 6.70 5.21
C GLU A 53 -9.98 6.64 5.24
N ILE A 54 -9.39 6.97 6.39
CA ILE A 54 -7.92 6.93 6.54
C ILE A 54 -7.40 5.50 6.41
N SER A 55 -8.13 4.49 6.94
CA SER A 55 -7.71 3.08 6.82
C SER A 55 -7.71 2.61 5.36
N GLN A 56 -8.70 3.00 4.55
CA GLN A 56 -8.74 2.71 3.12
C GLN A 56 -7.56 3.36 2.37
N LEU A 57 -7.25 4.63 2.66
CA LEU A 57 -6.10 5.33 2.07
C LEU A 57 -4.78 4.66 2.48
N LEU A 58 -4.66 4.21 3.72
CA LEU A 58 -3.48 3.48 4.20
C LEU A 58 -3.31 2.16 3.43
N ASP A 59 -4.38 1.39 3.24
CA ASP A 59 -4.37 0.16 2.45
C ASP A 59 -3.95 0.42 1.00
N GLU A 60 -4.40 1.51 0.38
CA GLU A 60 -3.95 1.90 -0.95
C GLU A 60 -2.44 2.18 -0.99
N GLN A 61 -1.90 2.92 -0.02
CA GLN A 61 -0.47 3.21 0.02
C GLN A 61 0.37 1.95 0.28
N LEU A 62 -0.09 1.06 1.17
CA LEU A 62 0.54 -0.24 1.40
C LEU A 62 0.55 -1.08 0.13
N ASN A 63 -0.56 -1.13 -0.61
CA ASN A 63 -0.63 -1.81 -1.90
C ASN A 63 0.31 -1.20 -2.95
N ARG A 64 0.44 0.13 -3.00
CA ARG A 64 1.40 0.82 -3.87
C ARG A 64 2.84 0.48 -3.49
N TYR A 65 3.15 0.46 -2.19
CA TYR A 65 4.46 0.06 -1.67
C TYR A 65 4.79 -1.39 -2.06
N GLU A 66 3.85 -2.32 -1.86
CA GLU A 66 4.03 -3.71 -2.26
C GLU A 66 4.26 -3.86 -3.75
N LYS A 67 3.52 -3.15 -4.61
CA LYS A 67 3.72 -3.19 -6.07
C LYS A 67 5.09 -2.64 -6.46
N CYS A 68 5.54 -1.55 -5.84
CA CYS A 68 6.88 -1.00 -6.05
C CYS A 68 7.98 -1.94 -5.57
N ARG A 69 7.76 -2.66 -4.46
CA ARG A 69 8.69 -3.67 -3.92
C ARG A 69 8.66 -5.01 -4.68
N LYS A 70 7.52 -5.49 -5.17
CA LYS A 70 7.46 -6.75 -5.92
C LYS A 70 8.16 -6.64 -7.29
N ARG A 71 8.21 -5.44 -7.88
CA ARG A 71 9.04 -5.15 -9.07
C ARG A 71 10.55 -5.24 -8.82
N THR A 72 11.03 -5.31 -7.57
CA THR A 72 12.43 -5.65 -7.27
C THR A 72 12.64 -7.14 -7.07
N ARG A 73 11.61 -7.90 -6.67
CA ARG A 73 11.67 -9.36 -6.49
C ARG A 73 11.35 -10.18 -7.73
N THR A 74 10.57 -9.68 -8.69
CA THR A 74 10.16 -10.46 -9.88
C THR A 74 11.24 -10.62 -10.95
N ALA A 75 12.46 -10.15 -10.70
CA ALA A 75 13.65 -10.67 -11.39
C ALA A 75 14.09 -12.06 -10.83
N SER A 76 13.46 -12.55 -9.75
CA SER A 76 13.68 -13.86 -9.17
C SER A 76 12.38 -14.44 -8.56
N ASN A 77 11.65 -15.20 -9.39
CA ASN A 77 10.69 -16.26 -9.04
C ASN A 77 9.40 -15.91 -8.24
N GLY A 78 8.26 -16.20 -8.86
CA GLY A 78 7.08 -16.80 -8.21
C GLY A 78 6.02 -15.86 -7.64
N TYR A 79 4.92 -15.66 -8.38
CA TYR A 79 3.63 -15.16 -7.85
C TYR A 79 2.97 -16.28 -6.98
N THR A 80 2.13 -16.01 -5.99
CA THR A 80 0.70 -15.67 -6.14
C THR A 80 0.11 -15.22 -4.79
N PHE A 81 -0.66 -14.13 -4.74
CA PHE A 81 -1.56 -13.85 -3.61
C PHE A 81 -2.98 -13.65 -4.14
N VAL A 82 -3.88 -14.55 -3.77
CA VAL A 82 -5.29 -14.54 -4.16
C VAL A 82 -6.06 -13.75 -3.12
N TYR A 83 -6.65 -12.60 -3.49
CA TYR A 83 -7.62 -11.91 -2.65
C TYR A 83 -9.02 -12.41 -2.99
N ARG A 84 -9.65 -13.15 -2.07
CA ARG A 84 -11.09 -13.47 -2.15
C ARG A 84 -11.87 -12.42 -1.37
N PRO A 85 -12.71 -11.59 -2.00
CA PRO A 85 -13.66 -10.75 -1.28
C PRO A 85 -14.72 -11.64 -0.60
N ARG A 86 -15.01 -11.37 0.67
CA ARG A 86 -16.10 -11.99 1.41
C ARG A 86 -17.41 -11.52 0.79
N ARG A 87 -18.06 -12.36 -0.02
CA ARG A 87 -19.43 -12.13 -0.49
C ARG A 87 -20.32 -11.89 0.73
N ALA A 88 -20.82 -10.67 0.86
CA ALA A 88 -22.07 -10.42 1.55
C ALA A 88 -23.18 -11.03 0.70
N THR A 89 -23.84 -12.08 1.19
CA THR A 89 -25.13 -12.54 0.68
C THR A 89 -25.97 -13.05 1.85
N ASN A 90 -26.90 -12.17 2.23
CA ASN A 90 -28.27 -12.41 2.68
C ASN A 90 -28.54 -13.19 3.97
N LEU A 91 -29.06 -12.42 4.94
CA LEU A 91 -30.14 -12.75 5.87
C LEU A 91 -30.95 -14.01 5.48
N SER A 92 -31.00 -14.97 6.41
CA SER A 92 -32.25 -15.66 6.74
C SER A 92 -32.27 -15.87 8.25
N VAL A 93 -33.13 -15.09 8.92
CA VAL A 93 -33.55 -15.36 10.28
C VAL A 93 -34.61 -16.46 10.17
N HIS A 94 -34.40 -17.58 10.85
CA HIS A 94 -35.47 -18.51 11.17
C HIS A 94 -35.66 -18.51 12.68
N VAL A 95 -36.93 -18.32 13.06
CA VAL A 95 -37.51 -18.44 14.40
C VAL A 95 -37.27 -19.84 14.93
#